data_AF-A0A2R7UI20-F1
#
_entry.id   AF-A0A2R7UI20-F1
#
_cell.length_a   1.000
_cell.length_b   1.000
_cell.length_c   1.000
_cell.angle_alpha   90.00
_cell.angle_beta   90.00
_cell.angle_gamma   90.00
#
_symmetry.space_group_name_H-M   'P 1'
#
loop_
_entity.id
_entity.type
_entity.pdbx_description
1 polymer ?
#
loop_
_entity_poly.entity_id
_entity_poly.type
_entity_poly.pdbx_seq_one_letter_code
_entity_poly.pdbx_strand_id
1 'polypeptide(L)'
;MNTETPEFSIAEFRERYPLLFADPSVDDIYCSRGWRGLLFSLCDVLQAHLDRHPDVSQVVVAQVKSKFGELHFFYDGGDSYCTGAVALAEQISLKTCEQCGAPGKQIDGGWVSTLCPAHDGSIHAGES
;
A
#
# COMPACT_ATOMS: atom_id res chain seq x y z
N MET A 1 15.33 15.97 19.74
CA MET A 1 14.35 14.88 19.89
C MET A 1 13.23 15.15 18.91
N ASN A 2 13.32 14.61 17.70
CA ASN A 2 12.25 14.74 16.71
C ASN A 2 11.49 13.42 16.65
N THR A 3 10.20 13.55 16.95
CA THR A 3 9.17 12.54 17.10
C THR A 3 9.18 11.48 15.99
N GLU A 4 9.64 10.28 16.35
CA GLU A 4 9.43 9.03 15.61
C GLU A 4 7.92 8.81 15.45
N THR A 5 7.37 9.19 14.31
CA THR A 5 6.06 8.68 13.90
C THR A 5 6.34 7.28 13.37
N PRO A 6 5.69 6.21 13.86
CA PRO A 6 6.06 4.87 13.44
C PRO A 6 5.91 4.78 11.93
N GLU A 7 7.04 4.62 11.24
CA GLU A 7 7.07 4.08 9.90
C GLU A 7 6.28 2.76 9.93
N PHE A 8 5.57 2.48 8.84
CA PHE A 8 4.99 1.17 8.65
C PHE A 8 6.02 0.10 9.03
N SER A 9 5.65 -0.81 9.92
CA SER A 9 6.49 -1.98 10.15
C SER A 9 5.84 -3.19 9.51
N ILE A 10 6.64 -3.97 8.78
CA ILE A 10 6.24 -5.30 8.31
C ILE A 10 5.74 -6.19 9.48
N ALA A 11 6.23 -5.94 10.70
CA ALA A 11 5.84 -6.66 11.91
C ALA A 11 4.33 -6.55 12.19
N GLU A 12 3.74 -5.37 12.01
CA GLU A 12 2.31 -5.18 12.20
C GLU A 12 1.47 -5.96 11.17
N PHE A 13 1.92 -6.00 9.91
CA PHE A 13 1.26 -6.77 8.87
C PHE A 13 1.39 -8.28 9.12
N ARG A 14 2.55 -8.74 9.62
CA ARG A 14 2.75 -10.14 10.03
C ARG A 14 1.89 -10.53 11.22
N GLU A 15 1.73 -9.64 12.19
CA GLU A 15 0.87 -9.88 13.36
C GLU A 15 -0.59 -10.02 12.94
N ARG A 16 -1.07 -9.12 12.07
CA ARG A 16 -2.47 -9.09 11.65
C ARG A 16 -2.82 -10.10 10.55
N TYR A 17 -1.91 -10.36 9.63
CA TYR A 17 -2.12 -11.22 8.46
C TYR A 17 -0.99 -12.25 8.31
N PRO A 18 -0.82 -13.16 9.28
CA PRO A 18 0.33 -14.07 9.35
C PRO A 18 0.45 -14.99 8.14
N LEU A 19 -0.67 -15.35 7.49
CA LEU A 19 -0.65 -16.19 6.29
C LEU A 19 -0.38 -15.39 5.01
N LEU A 20 -0.80 -14.12 4.95
CA LEU A 20 -0.48 -13.25 3.81
C LEU A 20 1.01 -12.86 3.83
N PHE A 21 1.57 -12.58 5.00
CA PHE A 21 2.98 -12.19 5.17
C PHE A 21 3.83 -13.35 5.72
N ALA A 22 3.54 -14.57 5.26
CA ALA A 22 4.20 -15.79 5.71
C ALA A 22 5.64 -15.94 5.21
N ASP A 23 6.01 -15.29 4.10
CA ASP A 23 7.37 -15.36 3.58
C ASP A 23 8.33 -14.57 4.51
N PRO A 24 9.31 -15.24 5.15
CA PRO A 24 10.30 -14.57 5.98
C PRO A 24 11.25 -13.67 5.17
N SER A 25 11.35 -13.85 3.85
CA SER A 25 12.21 -13.06 2.96
C SER A 25 11.70 -11.63 2.74
N VAL A 26 10.41 -11.37 2.98
CA VAL A 26 9.83 -10.03 2.93
C VAL A 26 10.28 -9.25 4.17
N ASP A 27 11.24 -8.36 4.01
CA ASP A 27 11.87 -7.63 5.10
C ASP A 27 11.18 -6.30 5.43
N ASP A 28 10.54 -5.67 4.43
CA ASP A 28 9.90 -4.38 4.61
C ASP A 28 8.76 -4.10 3.60
N ILE A 29 8.05 -2.99 3.83
CA ILE A 29 7.07 -2.40 2.93
C ILE A 29 7.64 -1.07 2.42
N TYR A 30 8.04 -1.06 1.15
CA TYR A 30 8.70 0.08 0.52
C TYR A 30 7.69 1.12 0.01
N CYS A 31 6.79 1.58 0.88
CA CYS A 31 5.72 2.54 0.57
C CYS A 31 5.63 3.65 1.61
N SER A 32 5.19 4.84 1.17
CA SER A 32 4.98 5.97 2.07
C SER A 32 3.67 5.84 2.87
N ARG A 33 3.66 6.39 4.10
CA ARG A 33 2.60 6.24 5.14
C ARG A 33 1.17 6.53 4.68
N GLY A 34 0.98 7.35 3.65
CA GLY A 34 -0.33 7.74 3.15
C GLY A 34 -1.15 6.58 2.57
N TRP A 35 -0.50 5.50 2.12
CA TRP A 35 -1.19 4.32 1.61
C TRP A 35 -1.51 3.27 2.68
N ARG A 36 -1.38 3.62 3.96
CA ARG A 36 -1.62 2.70 5.07
C ARG A 36 -3.01 2.13 5.11
N GLY A 37 -4.01 2.99 5.08
CA GLY A 37 -5.41 2.55 5.04
C GLY A 37 -5.71 1.68 3.82
N LEU A 38 -5.11 2.02 2.66
CA LEU A 38 -5.28 1.26 1.43
C LEU A 38 -4.70 -0.15 1.53
N LEU A 39 -3.47 -0.29 2.03
CA LEU A 39 -2.82 -1.59 2.24
C LEU A 39 -3.58 -2.47 3.23
N PHE A 40 -4.01 -1.92 4.38
CA PHE A 40 -4.82 -2.68 5.33
C PHE A 40 -6.14 -3.13 4.72
N SER A 41 -6.82 -2.25 3.98
CA SER A 41 -8.09 -2.58 3.32
C SER A 41 -7.91 -3.67 2.27
N LEU A 42 -6.85 -3.61 1.48
CA LEU A 42 -6.51 -4.66 0.52
C LEU A 42 -6.27 -6.00 1.24
N CYS A 43 -5.48 -6.01 2.31
CA CYS A 43 -5.22 -7.23 3.08
C CYS A 43 -6.49 -7.79 3.73
N ASP A 44 -7.37 -6.94 4.29
CA ASP A 44 -8.66 -7.35 4.84
C ASP A 44 -9.55 -8.01 3.77
N VAL A 45 -9.58 -7.45 2.55
CA VAL A 45 -10.33 -8.01 1.41
C VAL A 45 -9.77 -9.37 0.98
N LEU A 46 -8.44 -9.48 0.84
CA LEU A 46 -7.79 -10.73 0.45
C LEU A 46 -8.00 -11.83 1.49
N GLN A 47 -7.79 -11.52 2.78
CA GLN A 47 -8.00 -12.46 3.88
C GLN A 47 -9.46 -12.94 3.91
N ALA A 48 -10.42 -12.01 3.87
CA ALA A 48 -11.84 -12.37 3.91
C ALA A 48 -12.30 -13.19 2.70
N HIS A 49 -11.66 -13.05 1.54
CA HIS A 49 -11.89 -13.90 0.38
C HIS A 49 -11.35 -15.31 0.62
N LEU A 50 -10.08 -15.43 0.99
CA LEU A 50 -9.42 -16.72 1.22
C LEU A 50 -10.10 -17.53 2.34
N ASP A 51 -10.54 -16.87 3.42
CA ASP A 51 -11.27 -17.52 4.51
C ASP A 51 -12.61 -18.14 4.06
N ARG A 52 -13.27 -17.55 3.05
CA ARG A 52 -14.53 -18.06 2.49
C ARG A 52 -14.32 -19.12 1.40
N HIS A 53 -13.11 -19.20 0.86
CA HIS A 53 -12.76 -20.02 -0.30
C HIS A 53 -11.50 -20.86 0.00
N PRO A 54 -11.60 -21.88 0.89
CA PRO A 54 -10.45 -22.67 1.32
C PRO A 54 -9.83 -23.53 0.20
N ASP A 55 -10.50 -23.65 -0.94
CA ASP A 55 -10.00 -24.28 -2.17
C ASP A 55 -9.10 -23.37 -3.01
N VAL A 56 -9.11 -22.05 -2.77
CA VAL A 56 -8.22 -21.10 -3.43
C VAL A 56 -6.83 -21.18 -2.82
N SER A 57 -5.80 -21.16 -3.67
CA SER A 57 -4.40 -21.17 -3.22
C SER A 57 -4.14 -19.97 -2.30
N GLN A 58 -3.53 -20.22 -1.14
CA GLN A 58 -3.19 -19.16 -0.19
C GLN A 58 -2.36 -18.06 -0.88
N VAL A 59 -2.76 -16.80 -0.69
CA VAL A 59 -1.95 -15.66 -1.10
C VAL A 59 -0.78 -15.50 -0.15
N VAL A 60 0.43 -15.41 -0.70
CA VAL A 60 1.64 -15.07 0.05
C VAL A 60 2.31 -13.87 -0.62
N VAL A 61 2.47 -12.79 0.14
CA VAL A 61 3.12 -11.57 -0.32
C VAL A 61 4.59 -11.83 -0.58
N ALA A 62 5.07 -11.39 -1.75
CA ALA A 62 6.47 -11.47 -2.16
C ALA A 62 7.16 -10.11 -2.08
N GLN A 63 6.44 -9.01 -2.34
CA GLN A 63 6.97 -7.65 -2.24
C GLN A 63 5.86 -6.60 -2.25
N VAL A 64 6.00 -5.56 -1.44
CA VAL A 64 5.15 -4.36 -1.50
C VAL A 64 6.04 -3.13 -1.69
N LYS A 65 5.80 -2.34 -2.75
CA LYS A 65 6.60 -1.14 -3.03
C LYS A 65 5.83 -0.05 -3.77
N SER A 66 6.30 1.19 -3.64
CA SER A 66 5.94 2.28 -4.54
C SER A 66 6.84 2.26 -5.78
N LYS A 67 6.24 2.42 -6.96
CA LYS A 67 6.97 2.62 -8.22
C LYS A 67 6.13 3.49 -9.14
N PHE A 68 6.76 4.51 -9.72
CA PHE A 68 6.09 5.48 -10.61
C PHE A 68 4.83 6.14 -9.99
N GLY A 69 4.84 6.39 -8.68
CA GLY A 69 3.69 6.95 -7.96
C GLY A 69 2.52 5.98 -7.77
N GLU A 70 2.73 4.68 -8.05
CA GLU A 70 1.75 3.61 -7.91
C GLU A 70 2.17 2.60 -6.84
N LEU A 71 1.20 2.07 -6.11
CA LEU A 71 1.37 0.89 -5.27
C LEU A 71 1.56 -0.33 -6.17
N HIS A 72 2.59 -1.12 -5.91
CA HIS A 72 2.71 -2.46 -6.47
C HIS A 72 2.69 -3.50 -5.35
N PHE A 73 1.80 -4.48 -5.47
CA PHE A 73 1.60 -5.54 -4.51
C PHE A 73 1.85 -6.90 -5.18
N PHE A 74 3.07 -7.42 -5.05
CA PHE A 74 3.47 -8.70 -5.63
C PHE A 74 3.19 -9.83 -4.65
N TYR A 75 2.58 -10.91 -5.16
CA TYR A 75 2.21 -12.08 -4.37
C TYR A 75 2.17 -13.34 -5.24
N ASP A 76 2.28 -14.48 -4.58
CA ASP A 76 2.01 -15.81 -5.14
C ASP A 76 0.65 -16.33 -4.66
N GLY A 77 0.04 -17.25 -5.41
CA GLY A 77 -1.25 -17.84 -5.09
C GLY A 77 -2.46 -16.99 -5.48
N GLY A 78 -3.58 -17.15 -4.77
CA GLY A 78 -4.85 -16.48 -5.03
C GLY A 78 -5.56 -16.94 -6.29
N ASP A 79 -6.62 -16.21 -6.65
CA ASP A 79 -7.43 -16.40 -7.85
C ASP A 79 -7.70 -15.05 -8.56
N SER A 80 -8.62 -15.05 -9.52
CA SER A 80 -9.00 -13.83 -10.26
C SER A 80 -9.63 -12.75 -9.40
N TYR A 81 -10.25 -13.10 -8.27
CA TYR A 81 -10.76 -12.11 -7.32
C TYR A 81 -9.60 -11.39 -6.64
N CYS A 82 -8.59 -12.13 -6.18
CA CYS A 82 -7.37 -11.55 -5.60
C CYS A 82 -6.69 -10.59 -6.59
N THR A 83 -6.56 -11.01 -7.86
CA THR A 83 -5.99 -10.17 -8.92
C THR A 83 -6.79 -8.88 -9.11
N GLY A 84 -8.13 -8.97 -9.12
CA GLY A 84 -9.00 -7.80 -9.25
C GLY A 84 -8.93 -6.85 -8.05
N ALA A 85 -8.85 -7.39 -6.83
CA ALA A 85 -8.72 -6.60 -5.61
C ALA A 85 -7.39 -5.83 -5.59
N VAL A 86 -6.28 -6.48 -5.96
CA VAL A 86 -4.97 -5.83 -6.09
C VAL A 86 -5.03 -4.75 -7.17
N ALA A 87 -5.49 -5.06 -8.38
CA ALA A 87 -5.57 -4.08 -9.47
C ALA A 87 -6.39 -2.84 -9.10
N LEU A 88 -7.49 -3.01 -8.35
CA LEU A 88 -8.26 -1.88 -7.84
C LEU A 88 -7.45 -1.03 -6.83
N ALA A 89 -6.73 -1.67 -5.91
CA ALA A 89 -5.88 -0.96 -4.96
C ALA A 89 -4.75 -0.18 -5.66
N GLU A 90 -4.11 -0.76 -6.68
CA GLU A 90 -3.11 -0.08 -7.50
C GLU A 90 -3.72 1.18 -8.16
N GLN A 91 -4.92 1.08 -8.75
CA GLN A 91 -5.61 2.24 -9.34
C GLN A 91 -6.02 3.31 -8.30
N ILE A 92 -6.43 2.90 -7.10
CA ILE A 92 -6.74 3.85 -6.01
C ILE A 92 -5.48 4.58 -5.55
N SER A 93 -4.33 3.90 -5.54
CA SER A 93 -3.06 4.50 -5.12
C SER A 93 -2.67 5.69 -5.99
N LEU A 94 -2.92 5.62 -7.31
CA LEU A 94 -2.70 6.71 -8.28
C LEU A 94 -3.56 7.96 -8.05
N LYS A 95 -4.55 7.87 -7.16
CA LYS A 95 -5.45 8.96 -6.75
C LYS A 95 -5.33 9.31 -5.27
N THR A 96 -4.37 8.72 -4.58
CA THR A 96 -4.19 8.84 -3.13
C THR A 96 -2.79 9.34 -2.83
N CYS A 97 -2.67 10.44 -2.10
CA CYS A 97 -1.38 11.00 -1.72
C CYS A 97 -0.56 9.98 -0.92
N GLU A 98 0.61 9.61 -1.40
CA GLU A 98 1.50 8.64 -0.76
C GLU A 98 2.01 9.14 0.61
N GLN A 99 1.99 10.45 0.87
CA GLN A 99 2.47 11.04 2.14
C GLN A 99 1.42 11.10 3.25
N CYS A 100 0.13 11.26 2.92
CA CYS A 100 -0.92 11.47 3.93
C CYS A 100 -2.26 10.79 3.67
N GLY A 101 -2.47 10.15 2.51
CA GLY A 101 -3.72 9.45 2.19
C GLY A 101 -4.86 10.36 1.69
N ALA A 102 -4.67 11.68 1.63
CA ALA A 102 -5.65 12.59 1.03
C ALA A 102 -5.76 12.38 -0.50
N PRO A 103 -6.86 12.82 -1.15
CA PRO A 103 -6.95 12.80 -2.61
C PRO A 103 -5.75 13.48 -3.26
N GLY A 104 -5.12 12.76 -4.19
CA GLY A 104 -3.90 13.17 -4.87
C GLY A 104 -3.97 12.92 -6.37
N LYS A 105 -2.93 13.37 -7.06
CA LYS A 105 -2.72 13.10 -8.48
C LYS A 105 -1.26 12.72 -8.68
N GLN A 106 -0.99 11.95 -9.72
CA GLN A 106 0.38 11.67 -10.12
C GLN A 106 1.05 12.97 -10.58
N ILE A 107 2.24 13.21 -10.04
CA ILE A 107 3.09 14.34 -10.34
C ILE A 107 4.32 13.80 -11.06
N ASP A 108 4.63 14.41 -12.20
CA ASP A 108 5.86 14.16 -12.92
C ASP A 108 6.87 15.24 -12.55
N GLY A 109 8.08 14.83 -12.14
CA GLY A 109 9.09 15.74 -11.62
C GLY A 109 10.26 14.99 -11.00
N GLY A 110 11.21 14.54 -11.82
CA GLY A 110 12.42 13.81 -11.37
C GLY A 110 12.09 12.42 -10.82
N TRP A 111 11.39 12.36 -9.69
CA TRP A 111 10.80 11.16 -9.11
C TRP A 111 9.27 11.22 -9.25
N VAL A 112 8.69 10.24 -9.93
CA VAL A 112 7.23 10.17 -10.13
C VAL A 112 6.58 9.70 -8.82
N SER A 113 5.64 10.50 -8.33
CA SER A 113 4.92 10.31 -7.05
C SER A 113 3.45 10.64 -7.19
N THR A 114 2.59 10.10 -6.32
CA THR A 114 1.19 10.56 -6.23
C THR A 114 1.01 11.43 -4.99
N LEU A 115 0.70 12.71 -5.18
CA LEU A 115 0.71 13.71 -4.12
C LEU A 115 -0.55 14.60 -4.14
N CYS A 116 -0.94 15.10 -2.97
CA CYS A 116 -1.97 16.13 -2.85
C CYS A 116 -1.33 17.53 -2.96
N PRO A 117 -2.11 18.61 -3.13
CA PRO A 117 -1.58 19.97 -3.26
C PRO A 117 -0.66 20.43 -2.12
N ALA A 118 -0.86 19.90 -0.91
CA ALA A 118 -0.03 20.21 0.25
C ALA A 118 1.36 19.54 0.21
N HIS A 119 1.50 18.45 -0.55
CA HIS A 119 2.74 17.68 -0.66
C HIS A 119 3.39 17.76 -2.05
N ASP A 120 2.67 18.19 -3.09
CA ASP A 120 3.24 18.39 -4.44
C ASP A 120 3.90 19.77 -4.62
N GLY A 121 3.86 20.63 -3.59
CA GLY A 121 4.40 22.00 -3.64
C GLY A 121 3.45 23.04 -4.23
N SER A 122 2.22 22.68 -4.60
CA SER A 122 1.21 23.62 -5.12
C SER A 122 0.60 24.52 -4.05
N ILE A 123 0.65 24.11 -2.78
CA ILE A 123 0.28 24.93 -1.62
C ILE A 123 1.57 25.24 -0.85
N HIS A 124 2.10 26.45 -1.00
CA HIS A 124 2.92 27.03 0.06
C HIS A 124 1.97 27.43 1.17
N ALA A 125 2.23 26.96 2.40
CA ALA A 125 1.51 27.44 3.57
C ALA A 125 1.49 28.97 3.54
N GLY A 126 0.29 29.55 3.41
CA GLY A 126 0.10 30.99 3.45
C GLY A 126 0.64 31.54 4.76
N GLU A 127 1.60 32.45 4.62
CA GLU A 127 1.71 33.75 5.28
C GLU A 127 1.07 33.90 6.67
N SER A 128 1.94 34.22 7.63
CA SER A 128 1.64 35.16 8.72
C SER A 128 2.60 36.33 8.62
#